data_AF-A0A957X8T7-F1
#
_entry.id   AF-A0A957X8T7-F1
#
_cell.length_a   1.000
_cell.length_b   1.000
_cell.length_c   1.000
_cell.angle_alpha   90.00
_cell.angle_beta   90.00
_cell.angle_gamma   90.00
#
_symmetry.space_group_name_H-M   'P 1'
#
loop_
_entity.id
_entity.type
_entity.pdbx_description
1 polymer ?
#
loop_
_entity_poly.entity_id
_entity_poly.type
_entity_poly.pdbx_seq_one_letter_code
_entity_poly.pdbx_strand_id
1 'polypeptide(L)'
;MHSQHQKYSADVQRTLDLLPWARIDEMVDVLQSARINRQQIFIIGNGGSAATASHFACDLGKNIVVPHLPRLRVQSLTDNMSFFSA
;
A
#
# COMPACT_ATOMS: atom_id res chain seq x y z
N MET A 1 -19.11 27.15 -11.34
CA MET A 1 -18.96 25.72 -10.93
C MET A 1 -18.20 24.86 -11.93
N HIS A 2 -18.20 25.13 -13.24
CA HIS A 2 -17.50 24.30 -14.25
C HIS A 2 -15.95 24.28 -14.19
N SER A 3 -15.29 25.10 -13.35
CA SER A 3 -13.82 25.23 -13.34
C SER A 3 -13.08 24.38 -12.28
N GLN A 4 -13.72 24.01 -11.17
CA GLN A 4 -13.02 23.35 -10.05
C GLN A 4 -12.70 21.87 -10.34
N HIS A 5 -13.64 21.13 -10.95
CA HIS A 5 -13.40 19.72 -11.30
C HIS A 5 -12.36 19.58 -12.42
N GLN A 6 -12.35 20.49 -13.40
CA GLN A 6 -11.33 20.52 -14.45
C GLN A 6 -9.94 20.80 -13.88
N LYS A 7 -9.83 21.76 -12.95
CA LYS A 7 -8.57 22.03 -12.25
C LYS A 7 -8.11 20.83 -11.43
N TYR A 8 -8.99 20.23 -10.63
CA TYR A 8 -8.66 19.04 -9.85
C TYR A 8 -8.17 17.89 -10.73
N SER A 9 -8.84 17.64 -11.87
CA SER A 9 -8.41 16.62 -12.83
C SER A 9 -7.03 16.91 -13.41
N ALA A 10 -6.76 18.16 -13.79
CA ALA A 10 -5.45 18.57 -14.30
C ALA A 10 -4.34 18.43 -13.23
N ASP A 11 -4.64 18.75 -11.98
CA ASP A 11 -3.68 18.62 -10.87
C ASP A 11 -3.38 17.14 -10.56
N VAL A 12 -4.38 16.26 -10.63
CA VAL A 12 -4.18 14.81 -10.53
C VAL A 12 -3.31 14.28 -11.67
N GLN A 13 -3.60 14.65 -12.92
CA GLN A 13 -2.79 14.25 -14.08
C GLN A 13 -1.32 14.67 -13.91
N ARG A 14 -1.08 15.94 -13.55
CA ARG A 14 0.28 16.43 -13.29
C ARG A 14 0.96 15.66 -12.16
N THR A 15 0.24 15.31 -11.11
CA THR A 15 0.80 14.54 -9.99
C THR A 15 1.20 13.13 -10.44
N LEU A 16 0.40 12.49 -11.29
CA LEU A 16 0.71 11.18 -11.87
C LEU A 16 1.95 11.24 -12.78
N ASP A 17 2.09 12.31 -13.57
CA ASP A 17 3.26 12.51 -14.44
C ASP A 17 4.58 12.67 -13.65
N LEU A 18 4.48 13.15 -12.40
CA LEU A 18 5.61 13.37 -11.50
C LEU A 18 5.94 12.17 -10.62
N LEU A 19 5.27 11.03 -10.80
CA LEU A 19 5.55 9.85 -9.99
C LEU A 19 7.00 9.38 -10.18
N PRO A 20 7.73 9.12 -9.09
CA PRO A 20 9.11 8.65 -9.16
C PRO A 20 9.15 7.15 -9.47
N TRP A 21 8.91 6.76 -10.73
CA TRP A 21 8.77 5.36 -11.17
C TRP A 21 9.91 4.47 -10.71
N ALA A 22 11.16 4.93 -10.81
CA ALA A 22 12.32 4.17 -10.32
C ALA A 22 12.23 3.81 -8.82
N ARG A 23 11.70 4.72 -7.98
CA ARG A 23 11.51 4.46 -6.54
C ARG A 23 10.36 3.48 -6.27
N ILE A 24 9.35 3.50 -7.14
CA ILE A 24 8.24 2.56 -7.08
C ILE A 24 8.76 1.15 -7.44
N ASP A 25 9.59 1.03 -8.46
CA ASP A 25 10.21 -0.24 -8.85
C ASP A 25 11.12 -0.78 -7.73
N GLU A 26 11.98 0.07 -7.15
CA GLU A 26 12.79 -0.28 -5.96
C GLU A 26 11.93 -0.81 -4.81
N MET A 27 10.78 -0.17 -4.55
CA MET A 27 9.85 -0.64 -3.52
C MET A 27 9.27 -2.02 -3.86
N VAL A 28 8.91 -2.27 -5.12
CA VAL A 28 8.40 -3.57 -5.57
C VAL A 28 9.45 -4.66 -5.35
N ASP A 29 10.71 -4.41 -5.69
CA ASP A 29 11.81 -5.37 -5.49
C ASP A 29 12.03 -5.69 -4.00
N VAL A 30 11.92 -4.69 -3.13
CA VAL A 30 11.97 -4.89 -1.67
C VAL A 30 10.81 -5.78 -1.20
N LEU A 31 9.59 -5.55 -1.67
CA LEU A 31 8.43 -6.36 -1.32
C LEU A 31 8.57 -7.81 -1.80
N GLN A 32 9.07 -8.02 -3.02
CA GLN A 32 9.33 -9.35 -3.56
C GLN A 32 10.42 -10.08 -2.78
N SER A 33 11.53 -9.39 -2.47
CA SER A 33 12.62 -9.94 -1.66
C SER A 33 12.12 -10.35 -0.28
N ALA A 34 11.33 -9.50 0.37
CA ALA A 34 10.72 -9.81 1.67
C ALA A 34 9.79 -11.03 1.60
N ARG A 35 9.02 -11.17 0.51
CA ARG A 35 8.15 -12.34 0.27
C ARG A 35 8.96 -13.63 0.19
N ILE A 36 9.99 -13.68 -0.66
CA ILE A 36 10.83 -14.87 -0.85
C ILE A 36 11.55 -15.24 0.45
N ASN A 37 12.07 -14.23 1.16
CA ASN A 37 12.78 -14.41 2.43
C ASN A 37 11.85 -14.58 3.64
N ARG A 38 10.52 -14.67 3.43
CA ARG A 38 9.49 -14.84 4.48
C ARG A 38 9.57 -13.80 5.61
N GLN A 39 10.00 -12.60 5.27
CA GLN A 39 10.09 -11.47 6.19
C GLN A 39 8.71 -10.88 6.49
N GLN A 40 8.60 -10.20 7.63
CA GLN A 40 7.39 -9.48 8.04
C GLN A 40 7.46 -8.04 7.53
N ILE A 41 6.41 -7.59 6.85
CA ILE A 41 6.22 -6.21 6.42
C ILE A 41 5.23 -5.53 7.36
N PHE A 42 5.62 -4.36 7.86
CA PHE A 42 4.76 -3.51 8.66
C PHE A 42 4.43 -2.24 7.89
N ILE A 43 3.15 -1.90 7.85
CA ILE A 43 2.65 -0.68 7.21
C ILE A 43 2.09 0.21 8.30
N ILE A 44 2.41 1.50 8.26
CA ILE A 44 1.95 2.47 9.25
C ILE A 44 1.58 3.77 8.54
N GLY A 45 0.54 4.43 9.04
CA GLY A 45 0.09 5.73 8.55
C GLY A 45 -0.63 6.48 9.65
N ASN A 46 -0.57 7.81 9.61
CA ASN A 46 -1.21 8.68 10.59
C ASN A 46 -2.40 9.41 9.97
N GLY A 47 -3.43 9.71 10.76
CA GLY A 47 -4.62 10.44 10.31
C GLY A 47 -5.31 9.71 9.15
N GLY A 48 -5.58 10.43 8.05
CA GLY A 48 -6.20 9.85 6.85
C GLY A 48 -5.40 8.68 6.25
N SER A 49 -4.08 8.68 6.37
CA SER A 49 -3.21 7.60 5.88
C SER A 49 -3.29 6.34 6.74
N ALA A 50 -3.90 6.39 7.93
CA ALA A 50 -4.09 5.20 8.75
C ALA A 50 -5.02 4.19 8.07
N ALA A 51 -6.10 4.67 7.46
CA ALA A 51 -6.99 3.82 6.66
C ALA A 51 -6.25 3.26 5.44
N THR A 52 -5.43 4.08 4.77
CA THR A 52 -4.60 3.60 3.64
C THR A 52 -3.64 2.50 4.05
N ALA A 53 -3.00 2.61 5.22
CA ALA A 53 -2.11 1.57 5.73
C ALA A 53 -2.84 0.24 5.97
N SER A 54 -4.00 0.29 6.64
CA SER A 54 -4.89 -0.87 6.85
C SER A 54 -5.35 -1.51 5.53
N HIS A 55 -5.81 -0.69 4.58
CA HIS A 55 -6.24 -1.17 3.27
C HIS A 55 -5.09 -1.81 2.50
N PHE A 56 -3.92 -1.17 2.49
CA PHE A 56 -2.77 -1.69 1.76
C PHE A 56 -2.28 -3.02 2.34
N ALA A 57 -2.26 -3.17 3.67
CA ALA A 57 -1.95 -4.44 4.32
C ALA A 57 -2.97 -5.53 3.96
N CYS A 58 -4.26 -5.19 3.90
CA CYS A 58 -5.32 -6.12 3.48
C CYS A 58 -5.09 -6.62 2.05
N ASP A 59 -4.83 -5.69 1.12
CA ASP A 59 -4.62 -6.01 -0.29
C ASP A 59 -3.37 -6.88 -0.51
N LEU A 60 -2.25 -6.52 0.12
CA LEU A 60 -1.02 -7.32 0.04
C LEU A 60 -1.14 -8.68 0.73
N GLY A 61 -1.97 -8.81 1.77
CA GLY A 61 -2.17 -10.10 2.46
C GLY A 61 -3.08 -11.08 1.70
N LYS A 62 -4.03 -10.55 0.92
CA LYS A 62 -5.13 -11.33 0.31
C LYS A 62 -5.06 -11.41 -1.21
N ASN A 63 -4.73 -10.32 -1.89
CA ASN A 63 -4.98 -10.17 -3.33
C ASN A 63 -3.77 -10.50 -4.22
N ILE A 64 -2.58 -10.72 -3.65
CA ILE A 64 -1.34 -11.02 -4.40
C ILE A 64 -0.85 -12.47 -4.24
N VAL A 65 -1.76 -13.38 -3.91
CA VAL A 65 -1.44 -14.82 -3.80
C VAL A 65 -1.13 -15.37 -5.18
N VAL A 66 0.05 -15.99 -5.31
CA VAL A 66 0.52 -16.61 -6.56
C VAL A 66 0.85 -18.07 -6.25
N PRO A 67 0.39 -19.04 -7.06
CA PRO A 67 0.74 -20.44 -6.87
C PRO A 67 2.26 -20.63 -6.75
N HIS A 68 2.68 -21.53 -5.86
CA HIS A 68 4.09 -21.89 -5.63
C HIS A 68 5.00 -20.79 -5.06
N LEU A 69 4.48 -19.59 -4.79
CA LEU A 69 5.19 -18.54 -4.05
C LEU A 69 4.68 -18.43 -2.61
N PRO A 70 5.56 -18.19 -1.62
CA PRO A 70 5.13 -17.94 -0.24
C PRO A 70 4.19 -16.74 -0.19
N ARG A 71 3.25 -16.72 0.76
CA ARG A 71 2.40 -15.56 0.99
C ARG A 71 3.23 -14.43 1.59
N LEU A 72 2.88 -13.19 1.24
CA LEU A 72 3.50 -12.02 1.82
C LEU A 72 2.95 -11.84 3.25
N ARG A 73 3.85 -11.77 4.24
CA ARG A 73 3.47 -11.57 5.63
C ARG A 73 3.43 -10.07 5.89
N VAL A 74 2.23 -9.53 6.02
CA VAL A 74 2.01 -8.09 6.16
C VAL A 74 1.01 -7.81 7.27
N GLN A 75 1.24 -6.72 7.99
CA GLN A 75 0.33 -6.22 9.01
C GLN A 75 0.36 -4.70 9.02
N SER A 76 -0.81 -4.08 9.14
CA SER A 76 -0.85 -2.65 9.47
C SER A 76 -0.71 -2.47 10.97
N LEU A 77 0.16 -1.55 11.39
CA LEU A 77 0.29 -1.13 12.79
C LEU A 77 -0.81 -0.17 13.23
N THR A 78 -1.65 0.27 12.28
CA THR A 78 -2.82 1.11 12.54
C THR A 78 -4.05 0.28 12.89
N ASP A 79 -4.02 -1.03 12.60
CA ASP A 79 -5.12 -1.93 12.94
C ASP A 79 -5.11 -2.17 14.45
N ASN A 80 -6.21 -1.82 15.11
CA ASN A 80 -6.37 -2.10 16.53
C ASN A 80 -6.75 -3.58 16.74
N MET A 81 -5.75 -4.46 16.77
CA MET A 81 -5.94 -5.90 16.99
C MET A 81 -6.68 -6.22 18.30
N SER A 82 -6.55 -5.38 19.33
CA SER A 82 -7.23 -5.60 20.61
C SER A 82 -8.76 -5.56 20.50
N PHE A 83 -9.30 -4.98 19.43
CA PHE A 83 -10.74 -4.98 19.14
C PHE A 83 -11.23 -6.29 18.48
N PHE A 84 -10.34 -7.05 17.83
CA PHE A 84 -10.69 -8.27 17.08
C PHE A 84 -10.37 -9.58 17.83
N SER A 85 -9.48 -9.55 18.81
CA SER A 85 -8.95 -10.74 19.48
C SER A 85 -9.29 -10.81 20.98
N ALA A 86 -10.46 -10.31 21.38
CA ALA A 86 -11.00 -10.41 22.73
C ALA A 86 -12.20 -11.38 22.76
#